data_AF-A0A4Q5QRN3-F1
#
_entry.id   AF-A0A4Q5QRN3-F1
#
_cell.length_a   1.000
_cell.length_b   1.000
_cell.length_c   1.000
_cell.angle_alpha   90.00
_cell.angle_beta   90.00
_cell.angle_gamma   90.00
#
_symmetry.space_group_name_H-M   'P 1'
#
loop_
_entity.id
_entity.type
_entity.pdbx_description
1 polymer ?
#
loop_
_entity_poly.entity_id
_entity_poly.type
_entity_poly.pdbx_seq_one_letter_code
_entity_poly.pdbx_strand_id
1 'polypeptide(L)' 'MQNKPDTDAFLADLHALRQIGTFRTGVHRPTYSAEDMQSRHWLMRRMQESGLDPVMDGIGN' A
#
# COMPACT_ATOMS: atom_id res chain seq x y z
N MET A 1 7.96 -27.58 -2.38
CA MET A 1 7.43 -26.38 -1.68
C MET A 1 6.34 -25.79 -2.55
N GLN A 2 5.11 -25.69 -2.04
CA GLN A 2 3.97 -25.19 -2.81
C GLN A 2 4.14 -23.67 -3.00
N ASN A 3 4.56 -23.23 -4.18
CA ASN A 3 4.82 -21.83 -4.50
C ASN A 3 3.54 -21.12 -4.97
N LYS A 4 2.47 -21.18 -4.17
CA LYS A 4 1.18 -20.57 -4.50
C LYS A 4 0.98 -19.27 -3.70
N PRO A 5 0.60 -18.15 -4.34
CA PRO A 5 0.21 -16.94 -3.63
C PRO A 5 -0.98 -17.20 -2.70
N ASP A 6 -0.95 -16.61 -1.51
CA ASP A 6 -2.10 -16.53 -0.61
C ASP A 6 -3.06 -15.45 -1.10
N THR A 7 -4.19 -15.87 -1.66
CA THR A 7 -5.21 -14.98 -2.22
C THR A 7 -5.95 -14.18 -1.17
N ASP A 8 -6.10 -14.72 0.03
CA ASP A 8 -6.86 -14.08 1.10
C ASP A 8 -6.04 -12.95 1.70
N ALA A 9 -4.74 -13.20 1.93
CA ALA A 9 -3.79 -12.15 2.32
C ALA A 9 -3.71 -11.03 1.27
N PHE A 10 -3.67 -11.38 -0.02
CA PHE A 10 -3.67 -10.40 -1.11
C PHE A 10 -4.92 -9.51 -1.10
N LEU A 11 -6.11 -10.09 -0.97
CA LEU A 11 -7.37 -9.33 -0.94
C LEU A 11 -7.49 -8.48 0.33
N ALA A 12 -7.00 -8.97 1.47
CA ALA A 12 -6.96 -8.21 2.71
C ALA A 12 -6.10 -6.94 2.57
N ASP A 13 -4.89 -7.07 2.02
CA ASP A 13 -3.99 -5.93 1.77
C ASP A 13 -4.61 -4.94 0.76
N LEU A 14 -5.26 -5.43 -0.31
CA LEU A 14 -5.97 -4.57 -1.27
C LEU A 14 -7.14 -3.80 -0.63
N HIS A 15 -7.90 -4.47 0.24
CA HIS A 15 -9.02 -3.86 0.97
C HIS A 15 -8.57 -2.83 1.99
N ALA A 16 -7.43 -3.04 2.65
CA ALA A 16 -6.81 -2.07 3.55
C ALA A 16 -6.29 -0.85 2.77
N LEU A 17 -5.50 -1.07 1.72
CA LEU A 17 -4.91 0.00 0.92
C LEU A 17 -5.96 0.89 0.25
N ARG A 18 -7.07 0.32 -0.22
CA ARG A 18 -8.14 1.11 -0.86
C ARG A 18 -8.92 1.99 0.12
N GLN A 19 -8.84 1.75 1.44
CA GLN A 19 -9.47 2.66 2.41
C GLN A 19 -8.77 4.02 2.45
N ILE A 20 -7.49 4.06 2.08
CA ILE A 20 -6.69 5.29 2.06
C ILE A 20 -7.05 6.09 0.81
N GLY A 21 -7.78 7.19 0.99
CA GLY A 21 -8.28 8.01 -0.11
C GLY A 21 -9.62 7.55 -0.67
N THR A 22 -10.41 6.76 0.08
CA THR A 22 -11.78 6.39 -0.32
C THR A 22 -12.58 7.64 -0.67
N PHE A 23 -13.16 7.65 -1.86
CA PHE A 23 -14.06 8.68 -2.33
C PHE A 23 -15.23 8.05 -3.06
N ARG A 24 -16.41 8.14 -2.43
CA ARG A 24 -17.64 7.51 -2.90
C ARG A 24 -17.42 5.99 -3.09
N THR A 25 -17.53 5.51 -4.33
CA THR A 25 -17.36 4.10 -4.69
C THR A 25 -15.93 3.73 -5.08
N GLY A 26 -15.01 4.70 -5.13
CA GLY A 26 -13.64 4.52 -5.59
C GLY A 26 -12.60 5.12 -4.66
N VAL A 27 -11.43 5.40 -5.21
CA VAL A 27 -10.31 6.04 -4.50
C VAL A 27 -9.93 7.30 -5.27
N HIS A 28 -9.92 8.44 -4.59
CA HIS A 28 -9.36 9.68 -5.10
C HIS A 28 -8.15 10.04 -4.25
N ARG A 29 -6.97 9.76 -4.80
CA ARG A 29 -5.69 9.94 -4.11
C ARG A 29 -4.68 10.63 -5.03
N PRO A 30 -4.82 11.96 -5.24
CA PRO A 30 -3.90 12.73 -6.07
C PRO A 30 -2.46 12.63 -5.57
N THR A 31 -1.50 12.66 -6.49
CA THR A 31 -0.07 12.59 -6.15
C THR A 31 0.31 13.64 -5.11
N TYR A 32 1.04 13.21 -4.07
CA TYR A 32 1.46 14.01 -2.92
C TYR A 32 0.35 14.60 -2.05
N SER A 33 -0.91 14.15 -2.20
CA SER A 33 -1.91 14.42 -1.17
C SER A 33 -1.53 13.73 0.15
N ALA A 34 -2.18 14.14 1.24
CA ALA A 34 -1.97 13.50 2.55
C ALA A 34 -2.26 11.99 2.49
N GLU A 35 -3.31 11.59 1.78
CA GLU A 35 -3.69 10.19 1.57
C GLU A 35 -2.68 9.46 0.68
N ASP A 36 -2.13 10.10 -0.36
CA ASP A 36 -1.07 9.49 -1.18
C ASP A 36 0.15 9.16 -0.32
N MET A 37 0.64 10.14 0.43
CA MET A 37 1.76 9.92 1.35
C MET A 37 1.44 8.87 2.42
N GLN A 38 0.23 8.85 2.95
CA GLN A 38 -0.21 7.79 3.86
C GLN A 38 -0.15 6.41 3.21
N SER A 39 -0.57 6.29 1.94
CA SER A 39 -0.54 5.03 1.21
C SER A 39 0.87 4.52 0.93
N ARG A 40 1.81 5.43 0.63
CA ARG A 40 3.23 5.11 0.47
C ARG A 40 3.84 4.62 1.77
N HIS A 41 3.63 5.34 2.87
CA HIS A 41 4.08 4.90 4.20
C HIS A 41 3.46 3.57 4.64
N TRP A 42 2.19 3.32 4.29
CA TRP A 42 1.55 2.03 4.53
C TRP A 42 2.27 0.91 3.78
N LEU A 43 2.60 1.11 2.50
CA LEU A 43 3.33 0.12 1.70
C LEU A 43 4.73 -0.14 2.25
N MET A 44 5.46 0.92 2.65
CA MET A 44 6.77 0.78 3.27
C MET A 44 6.68 -0.07 4.55
N ARG A 45 5.68 0.15 5.40
CA ARG A 45 5.47 -0.71 6.59
C ARG A 45 5.23 -2.17 6.20
N ARG A 46 4.39 -2.43 5.18
CA ARG A 46 4.13 -3.81 4.72
C ARG A 46 5.39 -4.49 4.18
N MET A 47 6.26 -3.75 3.50
CA MET A 47 7.58 -4.22 3.06
C MET A 47 8.51 -4.52 4.24
N GLN A 48 8.54 -3.68 5.28
CA GLN A 48 9.32 -3.94 6.50
C GLN A 48 8.84 -5.21 7.22
N GLU A 49 7.54 -5.39 7.34
CA GLU A 49 6.94 -6.59 7.94
C GLU A 49 7.24 -7.88 7.16
N SER A 50 7.54 -7.79 5.87
CA SER A 50 8.01 -8.92 5.06
C SER A 50 9.54 -9.09 5.07
N GLY A 51 10.27 -8.29 5.85
CA GLY A 51 11.72 -8.35 6.00
C GLY A 51 12.51 -7.57 4.95
N LEU A 52 11.88 -6.64 4.24
CA LEU A 52 12.54 -5.72 3.31
C LEU A 52 12.94 -4.40 3.99
N ASP A 53 13.83 -3.64 3.36
CA ASP A 53 14.26 -2.31 3.81
C ASP A 53 13.87 -1.23 2.77
N PRO A 54 12.65 -0.70 2.82
CA PRO A 54 12.16 0.23 1.81
C PRO A 54 12.76 1.63 2.00
N VAL A 55 13.15 2.24 0.88
CA VAL A 55 13.64 3.62 0.82
C VAL A 55 12.72 4.40 -0.13
N MET A 56 12.27 5.57 0.32
CA MET A 56 11.60 6.53 -0.55
C MET A 56 12.58 7.60 -0.99
N ASP A 57 12.68 7.86 -2.30
CA ASP A 57 13.58 8.88 -2.83
C ASP A 57 13.05 10.32 -2.64
N GLY A 58 13.82 11.31 -3.10
CA GLY A 58 13.44 12.73 -2.98
C GLY A 58 12.22 13.16 -3.79
N ILE A 59 11.70 12.30 -4.67
CA ILE A 59 10.49 12.50 -5.47
C ILE A 59 9.43 11.43 -5.18
N GLY A 60 9.54 10.76 -4.04
CA GLY A 60 8.50 9.90 -3.51
C GLY A 60 8.39 8.50 -4.13
N ASN A 61 9.30 8.05 -4.99
CA ASN A 61 9.27 6.66 -5.50
C ASN A 61 9.56 5.65 -4.40
#